data_AF-A0A1G4JUU8-F1
#
_entry.id   AF-A0A1G4JUU8-F1
#
_cell.length_a   1.000
_cell.length_b   1.000
_cell.length_c   1.000
_cell.angle_alpha   90.00
_cell.angle_beta   90.00
_cell.angle_gamma   90.00
#
_symmetry.space_group_name_H-M   'P 1'
#
loop_
_entity.id
_entity.type
_entity.pdbx_description
1 polymer ?
#
loop_
_entity_poly.entity_id
_entity_poly.type
_entity_poly.pdbx_seq_one_letter_code
_entity_poly.pdbx_strand_id
1 'polypeptide(L)'
;MISPVTRRLLRDWKRLWHQGHGKYNVRPQDSNLHLWNFVLTSEVVEIYGVYFFGGSDTEPMIVMRCFTPNGCFPANKNVNLTHLAPILLSQGLPGFLDHIYWMLNHTANLGDLRYMLSWNRVMIKDFKVHFPELHASFILQPEDIALVEQWNESNTNNRREVSKIPNFKIKDLSPLSNTIACDNDDQGKDTKRRKAGNGGMLATHNDTDYNDHTELHRKRRK
;
A
#
# COMPACT_ATOMS: atom_id res chain seq x y z
N MET A 1 -16.60 3.62 18.19
CA MET A 1 -15.62 3.45 19.28
C MET A 1 -14.24 3.43 18.64
N ILE A 2 -13.28 4.24 19.10
CA ILE A 2 -11.93 4.27 18.51
C ILE A 2 -11.13 3.08 19.05
N SER A 3 -10.45 2.35 18.15
CA SER A 3 -9.66 1.18 18.53
C SER A 3 -8.49 1.57 19.48
N PRO A 4 -8.15 0.73 20.47
CA PRO A 4 -6.90 0.82 21.24
C PRO A 4 -5.66 1.18 20.41
N VAL A 5 -5.46 0.54 19.25
CA VAL A 5 -4.32 0.83 18.37
C VAL A 5 -4.38 2.27 17.86
N THR A 6 -5.52 2.72 17.33
CA THR A 6 -5.68 4.11 16.85
C THR A 6 -5.49 5.12 17.98
N ARG A 7 -5.96 4.82 19.20
CA ARG A 7 -5.72 5.68 20.38
C ARG A 7 -4.23 5.78 20.71
N ARG A 8 -3.48 4.67 20.63
CA ARG A 8 -2.03 4.68 20.82
C ARG A 8 -1.33 5.48 19.74
N LEU A 9 -1.66 5.28 18.47
CA LEU A 9 -1.11 6.04 17.34
C LEU A 9 -1.26 7.54 17.56
N LEU A 10 -2.46 8.00 17.90
CA LEU A 10 -2.74 9.43 18.16
C LEU A 10 -1.98 9.98 19.36
N ARG A 11 -1.85 9.21 20.44
CA ARG A 11 -1.07 9.62 21.61
C ARG A 11 0.40 9.75 21.28
N ASP A 12 0.96 8.76 20.58
CA ASP A 12 2.36 8.73 20.22
C ASP A 12 2.68 9.84 19.21
N TRP A 13 1.78 10.09 18.25
CA TRP A 13 1.86 11.23 17.33
C TRP A 13 1.92 12.58 18.05
N LYS A 14 1.02 12.84 19.01
CA LYS A 14 1.06 14.09 19.78
C LYS A 14 2.39 14.28 20.49
N ARG A 15 2.99 13.21 21.00
CA ARG A 15 4.32 13.26 21.63
C ARG A 15 5.40 13.61 20.61
N LEU A 16 5.40 12.93 19.46
CA LEU A 16 6.36 13.20 18.38
C LEU A 16 6.26 14.64 17.87
N TRP A 17 5.05 15.16 17.73
CA TRP A 17 4.80 16.54 17.32
C TRP A 17 5.47 17.55 18.26
N HIS A 18 5.36 17.34 19.58
CA HIS A 18 5.98 18.22 20.56
C HIS A 18 7.50 18.08 20.65
N GLN A 19 8.06 16.94 20.22
CA GLN A 19 9.50 16.71 20.25
C GLN A 19 10.24 17.36 19.08
N GLY A 20 9.54 17.78 18.02
CA GLY A 20 10.13 18.53 16.90
C GLY A 20 11.20 17.76 16.12
N HIS A 21 11.08 16.43 16.03
CA HIS A 21 12.04 15.61 15.29
C HIS A 21 11.93 15.85 13.77
N GLY A 22 12.98 16.43 13.16
CA GLY A 22 13.01 16.70 11.72
C GLY A 22 13.16 15.46 10.81
N LYS A 23 13.34 14.26 11.38
CA LYS A 23 13.57 13.02 10.63
C LYS A 23 12.30 12.50 9.95
N TYR A 24 11.17 12.61 10.63
CA TYR A 24 9.89 12.16 10.13
C TYR A 24 8.78 13.10 10.58
N ASN A 25 7.93 13.47 9.63
CA ASN A 25 6.74 14.27 9.87
C ASN A 25 5.55 13.40 9.54
N VAL A 26 4.69 13.13 10.52
CA VAL A 26 3.51 12.29 10.33
C VAL A 26 2.28 13.04 10.81
N ARG A 27 1.17 12.87 10.10
CA ARG A 27 -0.10 13.51 10.45
C ARG A 27 -1.29 12.64 10.07
N PRO A 28 -2.21 12.34 11.00
CA PRO A 28 -3.46 11.66 10.66
C PRO A 28 -4.30 12.55 9.75
N GLN A 29 -5.08 11.94 8.85
CA GLN A 29 -6.09 12.67 8.08
C GLN A 29 -7.32 12.93 8.95
N ASP A 30 -7.85 14.15 8.86
CA ASP A 30 -9.02 14.57 9.65
C ASP A 30 -10.29 13.79 9.26
N SER A 31 -10.40 13.38 8.00
CA SER A 31 -11.54 12.61 7.47
C SER A 31 -11.46 11.11 7.78
N ASN A 32 -10.26 10.57 7.99
CA ASN A 32 -10.05 9.14 8.19
C ASN A 32 -8.80 8.85 9.03
N LEU A 33 -9.01 8.47 10.29
CA LEU A 33 -7.93 8.17 11.25
C LEU A 33 -7.15 6.89 10.93
N HIS A 34 -7.55 6.12 9.92
CA HIS A 34 -6.75 5.02 9.39
C HIS A 34 -5.71 5.50 8.38
N LEU A 35 -5.86 6.69 7.81
CA LEU A 35 -4.94 7.26 6.83
C LEU A 35 -4.05 8.32 7.48
N TRP A 36 -2.75 8.18 7.26
CA TRP A 36 -1.73 9.00 7.88
C TRP A 36 -0.75 9.46 6.83
N ASN A 37 -0.74 10.77 6.55
CA ASN A 37 0.27 11.36 5.68
C ASN A 37 1.61 11.33 6.39
N PHE A 38 2.69 11.09 5.65
CA PHE A 38 4.03 11.11 6.18
C PHE A 38 5.02 11.78 5.23
N VAL A 39 6.07 12.36 5.80
CA VAL A 39 7.31 12.73 5.13
C VAL A 39 8.47 12.14 5.91
N LEU A 40 9.35 11.40 5.23
CA LEU A 40 10.62 10.94 5.77
C LEU A 40 11.74 11.81 5.17
N THR A 41 12.50 12.49 6.01
CA THR A 41 13.53 13.44 5.60
C THR A 41 14.89 13.02 6.15
N SER A 42 15.86 12.88 5.26
CA SER A 42 17.28 12.72 5.58
C SER A 42 18.12 13.69 4.75
N GLU A 43 19.44 13.67 4.95
CA GLU A 43 20.38 14.47 4.16
C GLU A 43 20.37 14.14 2.66
N VAL A 44 19.84 12.98 2.27
CA VAL A 44 19.86 12.48 0.88
C VAL A 44 18.49 12.14 0.33
N VAL A 45 17.42 12.20 1.13
CA VAL A 45 16.08 11.82 0.69
C VAL A 45 14.97 12.63 1.35
N GLU A 46 13.92 12.93 0.58
CA GLU A 46 12.65 13.40 1.12
C GLU A 46 11.48 12.64 0.47
N ILE A 47 10.92 11.68 1.19
CA ILE A 47 9.83 10.83 0.69
C ILE A 47 8.52 11.21 1.35
N TYR A 48 7.52 11.57 0.54
CA TYR A 48 6.14 11.78 0.94
C TYR A 48 5.26 10.59 0.54
N GLY A 49 4.35 10.22 1.45
CA GLY A 49 3.44 9.11 1.25
C GLY A 49 2.29 9.10 2.25
N VAL A 50 1.52 8.01 2.21
CA VAL A 50 0.45 7.73 3.17
C VAL A 50 0.62 6.32 3.74
N TYR A 51 0.49 6.21 5.05
CA TYR A 51 0.25 4.94 5.73
C TYR A 51 -1.25 4.72 5.92
N PHE A 52 -1.67 3.48 5.70
CA PHE A 52 -2.94 2.95 6.15
C PHE A 52 -2.69 2.03 7.34
N PHE A 53 -3.29 2.36 8.48
CA PHE A 53 -3.31 1.53 9.69
C PHE A 53 -4.74 1.02 9.91
N GLY A 54 -5.00 -0.24 9.55
CA GLY A 54 -6.29 -0.90 9.71
C GLY A 54 -6.17 -2.23 10.45
N GLY A 55 -7.15 -3.11 10.24
CA GLY A 55 -7.17 -4.43 10.87
C GLY A 55 -7.72 -4.43 12.30
N SER A 56 -7.37 -5.46 13.06
CA SER A 56 -7.79 -5.61 14.45
C SER A 56 -6.74 -5.05 15.41
N ASP A 57 -7.09 -4.88 16.69
CA ASP A 57 -6.14 -4.38 17.69
C ASP A 57 -4.97 -5.33 17.96
N THR A 58 -5.15 -6.62 17.71
CA THR A 58 -4.10 -7.64 17.89
C THR A 58 -3.35 -7.93 16.59
N GLU A 59 -3.98 -7.69 15.45
CA GLU A 59 -3.42 -7.95 14.11
C GLU A 59 -3.67 -6.73 13.21
N PRO A 60 -2.88 -5.65 13.42
CA PRO A 60 -3.03 -4.45 12.62
C PRO A 60 -2.49 -4.69 11.21
N MET A 61 -3.25 -4.27 10.21
CA MET A 61 -2.82 -4.21 8.82
C MET A 61 -2.13 -2.88 8.57
N ILE A 62 -0.93 -2.94 8.00
CA ILE A 62 -0.14 -1.75 7.66
C ILE A 62 0.16 -1.77 6.17
N VAL A 63 -0.31 -0.75 5.46
CA VAL A 63 -0.01 -0.55 4.04
C VAL A 63 0.58 0.83 3.86
N MET A 64 1.64 0.94 3.07
CA MET A 64 2.26 2.22 2.73
C MET A 64 2.09 2.48 1.24
N ARG A 65 1.75 3.70 0.88
CA ARG A 65 1.80 4.17 -0.50
C ARG A 65 2.74 5.37 -0.58
N CYS A 66 3.82 5.20 -1.33
CA CYS A 66 4.78 6.26 -1.58
C CYS A 66 4.36 7.05 -2.82
N PHE A 67 4.36 8.39 -2.76
CA PHE A 67 4.03 9.23 -3.91
C PHE A 67 5.26 9.83 -4.57
N THR A 68 6.34 10.03 -3.81
CA THR A 68 7.62 10.52 -4.32
C THR A 68 8.38 9.39 -5.03
N PRO A 69 8.83 9.57 -6.28
CA PRO A 69 9.76 8.64 -6.92
C PRO A 69 11.09 8.58 -6.17
N ASN A 70 11.51 7.37 -5.79
CA ASN A 70 12.75 7.12 -5.06
C ASN A 70 13.22 5.67 -5.32
N GLY A 71 14.45 5.35 -4.90
CA GLY A 71 15.05 4.02 -5.07
C GLY A 71 14.61 2.95 -4.06
N CYS A 72 13.98 3.33 -2.95
CA CYS A 72 13.61 2.40 -1.87
C CYS A 72 12.19 1.83 -2.03
N PHE A 73 11.23 2.67 -2.41
CA PHE A 73 9.83 2.32 -2.45
C PHE A 73 9.23 2.60 -3.82
N PRO A 74 8.44 1.66 -4.38
CA PRO A 74 7.81 1.88 -5.67
C PRO A 74 6.77 3.00 -5.59
N ALA A 75 6.98 4.05 -6.39
CA ALA A 75 6.06 5.18 -6.44
C ALA A 75 4.67 4.75 -6.94
N ASN A 76 3.64 5.32 -6.29
CA ASN A 76 2.22 5.11 -6.55
C ASN A 76 1.73 3.67 -6.42
N LYS A 77 2.52 2.76 -5.85
CA LYS A 77 2.13 1.38 -5.54
C LYS A 77 1.93 1.18 -4.04
N ASN A 78 1.06 0.24 -3.69
CA ASN A 78 0.86 -0.18 -2.31
C ASN A 78 1.96 -1.16 -1.91
N VAL A 79 2.63 -0.85 -0.80
CA VAL A 79 3.66 -1.67 -0.16
C VAL A 79 3.06 -2.23 1.12
N ASN A 80 2.99 -3.56 1.22
CA ASN A 80 2.46 -4.21 2.42
C ASN A 80 3.55 -4.24 3.51
N LEU A 81 3.31 -3.52 4.60
CA LEU A 81 4.18 -3.43 5.77
C LEU A 81 3.59 -4.17 6.98
N THR A 82 2.56 -4.99 6.79
CA THR A 82 1.89 -5.73 7.88
C THR A 82 2.85 -6.64 8.65
N HIS A 83 3.93 -7.10 8.01
CA HIS A 83 5.00 -7.85 8.69
C HIS A 83 5.73 -7.03 9.78
N LEU A 84 5.61 -5.69 9.76
CA LEU A 84 6.14 -4.79 10.78
C LEU A 84 5.13 -4.48 11.90
N ALA A 85 3.93 -5.06 11.86
CA ALA A 85 2.92 -4.94 12.91
C ALA A 85 3.47 -5.24 14.32
N PRO A 86 4.33 -6.26 14.55
CA PRO A 86 4.90 -6.51 15.87
C PRO A 86 5.72 -5.33 16.41
N ILE A 87 6.40 -4.57 15.53
CA ILE A 87 7.15 -3.37 15.92
C ILE A 87 6.19 -2.28 16.36
N LEU A 88 5.10 -2.07 15.60
CA LEU A 88 4.07 -1.10 15.97
C LEU A 88 3.41 -1.44 17.31
N LEU A 89 3.10 -2.72 17.54
CA LEU A 89 2.47 -3.18 18.78
C LEU A 89 3.42 -3.17 19.98
N SER A 90 4.71 -3.41 19.81
CA SER A 90 5.69 -3.38 20.91
C SER A 90 6.20 -1.96 21.18
N GLN A 91 6.72 -1.29 20.15
CA GLN A 91 7.46 -0.03 20.26
C GLN A 91 6.61 1.20 19.92
N GLY A 92 5.40 1.02 19.37
CA GLY A 92 4.50 2.12 19.02
C GLY A 92 4.89 2.79 17.71
N LEU A 93 4.26 3.94 17.45
CA LEU A 93 4.52 4.72 16.24
C LEU A 93 6.00 5.13 16.09
N PRO A 94 6.72 5.58 17.14
CA PRO A 94 8.12 6.01 17.00
C PRO A 94 9.03 4.86 16.54
N GLY A 95 8.96 3.69 17.18
CA GLY A 95 9.78 2.54 16.80
C GLY A 95 9.46 2.02 15.40
N PHE A 96 8.19 2.08 14.98
CA PHE A 96 7.80 1.79 13.60
C PHE A 96 8.48 2.77 12.62
N LEU A 97 8.37 4.08 12.87
CA LEU A 97 8.96 5.10 12.00
C LEU A 97 10.49 5.05 11.96
N ASP A 98 11.14 4.80 13.10
CA ASP A 98 12.59 4.60 13.15
C ASP A 98 12.99 3.40 12.29
N HIS A 99 12.24 2.29 12.34
CA HIS A 99 12.53 1.13 11.51
C HIS A 99 12.41 1.43 10.00
N ILE A 100 11.36 2.14 9.57
CA ILE A 100 11.23 2.57 8.16
C ILE A 100 12.38 3.51 7.77
N TYR A 101 12.72 4.45 8.64
CA TYR A 101 13.81 5.39 8.41
C TYR A 101 15.16 4.67 8.26
N TRP A 102 15.41 3.63 9.07
CA TRP A 102 16.60 2.80 8.91
C TRP A 102 16.64 2.06 7.58
N MET A 103 15.52 1.56 7.07
CA MET A 103 15.49 0.93 5.74
C MET A 103 15.90 1.89 4.62
N LEU A 104 15.49 3.16 4.72
CA LEU A 104 15.92 4.19 3.77
C LEU A 104 17.43 4.33 3.75
N ASN A 105 18.05 4.46 4.93
CA ASN A 105 19.50 4.67 5.05
C ASN A 105 20.33 3.48 4.55
N HIS A 106 19.76 2.28 4.46
CA HIS A 106 20.43 1.08 3.94
C HIS A 106 20.16 0.84 2.45
N THR A 107 19.34 1.66 1.80
CA THR A 107 19.05 1.51 0.38
C THR A 107 20.11 2.22 -0.45
N ALA A 108 20.79 1.47 -1.31
CA ALA A 108 21.70 2.05 -2.29
C ALA A 108 20.91 2.84 -3.35
N ASN A 109 21.40 4.04 -3.71
CA ASN A 109 20.83 4.89 -4.76
C ASN A 109 19.36 5.30 -4.52
N LEU A 110 19.10 6.06 -3.46
CA LEU A 110 17.77 6.62 -3.17
C LEU A 110 17.26 7.58 -4.25
N GLY A 111 18.15 8.18 -5.03
CA GLY A 111 17.86 9.20 -6.02
C GLY A 111 18.44 10.56 -5.63
N ASP A 112 18.02 11.60 -6.35
CA ASP A 112 18.44 12.97 -6.09
C ASP A 112 17.49 13.64 -5.09
N LEU A 113 18.03 14.11 -3.97
CA LEU A 113 17.27 14.86 -2.94
C LEU A 113 16.54 16.06 -3.53
N ARG A 114 17.21 16.84 -4.38
CA ARG A 114 16.65 18.06 -4.94
C ARG A 114 15.47 17.73 -5.85
N TYR A 115 15.59 16.68 -6.64
CA TYR A 115 14.47 16.18 -7.43
C TYR A 115 13.27 15.77 -6.55
N MET A 116 13.50 15.02 -5.48
CA MET A 116 12.43 14.57 -4.58
C MET A 116 11.75 15.74 -3.87
N LEU A 117 12.53 16.73 -3.39
CA LEU A 117 12.01 17.97 -2.83
C LEU A 117 11.09 18.68 -3.83
N SER A 118 11.58 18.87 -5.06
CA SER A 118 10.85 19.53 -6.14
C SER A 118 9.58 18.78 -6.54
N TRP A 119 9.67 17.45 -6.66
CA TRP A 119 8.52 16.60 -6.96
C TRP A 119 7.39 16.79 -5.95
N ASN A 120 7.72 16.81 -4.65
CA ASN A 120 6.73 16.95 -3.58
C ASN A 120 6.01 18.30 -3.61
N ARG A 121 6.69 19.39 -4.03
CA ARG A 121 6.05 20.72 -4.13
C ARG A 121 5.29 20.91 -5.45
N VAL A 122 5.76 20.32 -6.55
CA VAL A 122 5.19 20.53 -7.89
C VAL A 122 4.06 19.54 -8.20
N MET A 123 4.29 18.24 -7.98
CA MET A 123 3.38 17.19 -8.45
C MET A 123 2.29 16.84 -7.44
N ILE A 124 2.55 17.06 -6.14
CA ILE A 124 1.67 16.60 -5.06
C ILE A 124 0.90 17.79 -4.47
N LYS A 125 -0.30 18.04 -5.02
CA LYS A 125 -1.13 19.20 -4.66
C LYS A 125 -1.41 19.32 -3.16
N ASP A 126 -1.64 18.20 -2.49
CA ASP A 126 -2.01 18.18 -1.08
C ASP A 126 -0.81 18.30 -0.13
N PHE A 127 0.43 18.27 -0.65
CA PHE A 127 1.64 18.36 0.18
C PHE A 127 1.65 19.66 0.99
N LYS A 128 1.32 20.79 0.36
CA LYS A 128 1.21 22.11 1.01
C LYS A 128 0.17 22.13 2.13
N VAL A 129 -0.94 21.40 1.96
CA VAL A 129 -2.03 21.35 2.94
C VAL A 129 -1.62 20.54 4.16
N HIS A 130 -0.99 19.39 3.94
CA HIS A 130 -0.59 18.49 5.03
C HIS A 130 0.65 18.97 5.78
N PHE A 131 1.64 19.51 5.06
CA PHE A 131 2.95 19.91 5.58
C PHE A 131 3.37 21.30 5.07
N PRO A 132 2.66 22.38 5.47
CA PRO A 132 2.94 23.74 5.00
C PRO A 132 4.34 24.24 5.37
N GLU A 133 4.86 23.85 6.54
CA GLU A 133 6.20 24.23 7.01
C GLU A 133 7.30 23.62 6.13
N LEU A 134 7.19 22.34 5.79
CA LEU A 134 8.11 21.68 4.86
C LEU A 134 7.97 22.23 3.44
N HIS A 135 6.76 22.57 3.01
CA HIS A 135 6.57 23.23 1.72
C HIS A 135 7.31 24.57 1.69
N ALA A 136 7.26 25.36 2.76
CA ALA A 136 7.92 26.66 2.84
C ALA A 136 9.44 26.58 3.01
N SER A 137 9.99 25.46 3.51
CA SER A 137 11.42 25.31 3.77
C SER A 137 12.28 25.15 2.51
N PHE A 138 11.67 24.96 1.34
CA PHE A 138 12.37 24.79 0.06
C PHE A 138 11.79 25.73 -1.00
N ILE A 139 12.65 26.57 -1.57
CA ILE A 139 12.28 27.53 -2.60
C ILE A 139 12.57 26.91 -3.97
N LEU A 140 11.51 26.62 -4.72
CA LEU A 140 11.60 26.13 -6.09
C LEU A 140 12.27 27.16 -7.00
N GLN A 141 13.30 26.73 -7.72
CA GLN A 141 13.88 27.49 -8.82
C GLN A 141 13.26 27.05 -10.16
N PRO A 142 13.33 27.86 -11.22
CA PRO A 142 12.80 27.48 -12.54
C PRO A 142 13.39 26.17 -13.07
N GLU A 143 14.67 25.89 -12.78
CA GLU A 143 15.36 24.68 -13.21
C GLU A 143 14.78 23.43 -12.52
N ASP A 144 14.33 23.57 -11.27
CA ASP A 144 13.69 22.49 -10.50
C ASP A 144 12.36 22.05 -11.13
N ILE A 145 11.58 23.04 -11.58
CA ILE A 145 10.30 22.81 -12.23
C ILE A 145 10.52 22.12 -13.58
N ALA A 146 11.43 22.64 -14.39
CA ALA A 146 11.78 22.06 -15.69
C ALA A 146 12.26 20.60 -15.57
N LEU A 147 13.06 20.30 -14.54
CA LEU A 147 13.55 18.95 -14.29
C LEU A 147 12.43 17.97 -13.91
N VAL A 148 11.46 18.40 -13.10
CA VAL A 148 10.27 17.58 -12.76
C VAL A 148 9.40 17.34 -13.99
N GLU A 149 9.15 18.38 -14.80
CA GLU A 149 8.36 18.29 -16.03
C GLU A 149 8.99 17.34 -17.04
N GLN A 150 10.28 17.49 -17.32
CA GLN A 150 11.03 16.64 -18.25
C GLN A 150 10.95 15.16 -17.84
N TRP A 151 11.11 14.86 -16.56
CA TRP A 151 10.99 13.49 -16.06
C TRP A 151 9.58 12.94 -16.22
N ASN A 152 8.56 13.75 -15.89
CA ASN A 152 7.18 13.34 -15.99
C ASN A 152 6.76 13.05 -17.44
N GLU A 153 7.21 13.87 -18.39
CA GLU A 153 7.01 13.64 -19.82
C GLU A 153 7.70 12.37 -20.30
N SER A 154 8.97 12.18 -19.94
CA SER A 154 9.77 11.00 -20.30
C SER A 154 9.11 9.71 -19.79
N ASN A 155 8.64 9.71 -18.54
CA ASN A 155 7.99 8.55 -17.95
C ASN A 155 6.59 8.29 -18.57
N THR A 156 5.86 9.34 -18.95
CA THR A 156 4.58 9.21 -19.65
C THR A 156 4.76 8.59 -21.04
N ASN A 157 5.80 9.02 -21.77
CA ASN A 157 6.13 8.47 -23.08
C ASN A 157 6.55 7.00 -22.99
N ASN A 158 7.41 6.64 -22.02
CA ASN A 158 7.82 5.26 -21.79
C ASN A 158 6.63 4.34 -21.44
N ARG A 159 5.67 4.80 -20.62
CA ARG A 159 4.45 4.04 -20.32
C ARG A 159 3.58 3.82 -21.55
N ARG A 160 3.51 4.80 -22.46
CA ARG A 160 2.77 4.65 -23.73
C ARG A 160 3.44 3.62 -24.64
N GLU A 161 4.76 3.53 -24.65
CA GLU A 161 5.47 2.54 -25.47
C GLU A 161 5.38 1.09 -24.94
N VAL A 162 5.41 0.90 -23.62
CA VAL A 162 5.27 -0.43 -22.98
C VAL A 162 3.85 -1.00 -23.11
N SER A 163 2.85 -0.18 -23.49
CA SER A 163 1.49 -0.66 -23.79
C SER A 163 1.38 -1.48 -25.08
N LYS A 164 2.48 -1.67 -25.83
CA LYS A 164 2.58 -2.73 -26.84
C LYS A 164 2.75 -4.08 -26.15
N ILE A 165 1.64 -4.64 -25.68
CA ILE A 165 1.56 -6.01 -25.18
C ILE A 165 2.25 -6.93 -26.19
N PRO A 166 3.33 -7.65 -25.84
CA PRO A 166 3.82 -8.71 -26.69
C PRO A 166 2.69 -9.76 -26.77
N ASN A 167 2.22 -10.05 -27.98
CA ASN A 167 1.25 -11.10 -28.23
C ASN A 167 1.83 -12.45 -27.78
N PHE A 168 1.68 -12.78 -26.50
CA PHE A 168 2.00 -14.09 -25.95
C PHE A 168 0.95 -15.06 -26.48
N LYS A 169 1.32 -15.85 -27.49
CA LYS A 169 0.52 -16.98 -27.94
C LYS A 169 0.61 -18.07 -26.88
N ILE A 170 -0.50 -18.32 -26.20
CA ILE A 170 -0.71 -19.41 -25.24
C ILE A 170 -0.69 -20.74 -26.00
N LYS A 171 0.50 -21.22 -26.41
CA LYS A 171 0.65 -22.58 -26.92
C LYS A 171 1.73 -23.41 -26.21
N ASP A 172 2.53 -22.82 -25.33
CA ASP A 172 3.63 -23.52 -24.66
C ASP A 172 3.60 -23.38 -23.14
N LEU A 173 2.50 -23.80 -22.49
CA LEU A 173 2.49 -23.98 -21.03
C LEU A 173 2.23 -25.44 -20.67
N SER A 174 3.29 -26.08 -20.18
CA SER A 174 3.22 -27.34 -19.42
C SER A 174 2.41 -27.13 -18.12
N PRO A 175 1.72 -28.15 -17.60
CA PRO A 175 0.66 -28.00 -16.60
C PRO A 175 1.15 -27.77 -15.15
N LEU A 176 2.35 -27.23 -14.92
CA LEU A 176 2.99 -27.21 -13.59
C LEU A 176 3.44 -25.83 -13.07
N SER A 177 3.08 -24.71 -13.69
CA SER A 177 3.43 -23.37 -13.19
C SER A 177 2.26 -22.68 -12.49
N ASN A 178 1.89 -23.14 -11.30
CA ASN A 178 0.90 -22.50 -10.42
C ASN A 178 1.55 -21.71 -9.28
N THR A 179 2.59 -20.92 -9.56
CA THR A 179 3.11 -19.98 -8.56
C THR A 179 3.66 -18.71 -9.20
N ILE A 180 2.76 -17.81 -9.62
CA ILE A 180 3.09 -16.40 -9.85
C ILE A 180 1.94 -15.57 -9.31
N ALA A 181 2.15 -14.99 -8.12
CA ALA A 181 1.30 -13.95 -7.57
C ALA A 181 2.06 -12.62 -7.73
N CYS A 182 1.56 -11.75 -8.61
CA CYS A 182 1.64 -10.29 -8.58
C CYS A 182 1.20 -9.72 -9.93
N ASP A 183 -0.10 -9.78 -10.25
CA ASP A 183 -0.70 -8.92 -11.28
C ASP A 183 -2.02 -8.38 -10.76
N ASN A 184 -1.99 -7.15 -10.24
CA ASN A 184 -3.16 -6.29 -10.20
C ASN A 184 -3.00 -5.31 -11.36
N ASP A 185 -3.40 -5.75 -12.56
CA ASP A 185 -3.66 -4.83 -13.65
C ASP A 185 -5.06 -4.24 -13.46
N ASP A 186 -5.08 -2.92 -13.24
CA ASP A 186 -6.26 -2.06 -13.29
C ASP A 186 -6.86 -2.07 -14.70
N GLN A 187 -7.64 -3.11 -15.02
CA GLN A 187 -8.67 -3.02 -16.04
C GLN A 187 -9.99 -3.55 -15.47
N GLY A 188 -10.71 -2.64 -14.81
CA GLY A 188 -12.12 -2.84 -14.53
C GLY A 188 -12.87 -3.12 -15.82
N LYS A 189 -13.31 -4.37 -16.01
CA LYS A 189 -14.42 -4.73 -16.88
C LYS A 189 -15.25 -5.82 -16.22
N ASP A 190 -16.48 -5.42 -15.88
CA ASP A 190 -17.62 -6.27 -15.57
C ASP A 190 -17.59 -7.65 -16.25
N THR A 191 -17.57 -8.72 -15.46
CA THR A 191 -18.09 -10.01 -15.91
C THR A 191 -19.47 -10.24 -15.31
N LYS A 192 -20.48 -9.72 -16.01
CA LYS A 192 -21.88 -10.09 -15.89
C LYS A 192 -22.05 -11.60 -15.87
N ARG A 193 -22.69 -12.08 -14.80
CA ARG A 193 -23.64 -13.20 -14.71
C ARG A 193 -23.97 -13.86 -16.06
N ARG A 194 -23.42 -15.04 -16.35
CA ARG A 194 -23.93 -15.94 -17.40
C ARG A 194 -24.91 -16.94 -16.79
N LYS A 195 -26.18 -16.70 -17.13
CA LYS A 195 -27.33 -17.60 -17.01
C LYS A 195 -27.12 -18.78 -17.97
N ALA A 196 -27.09 -20.00 -17.46
CA ALA A 196 -27.23 -21.23 -18.26
C ALA A 196 -28.55 -21.91 -17.86
N GLY A 197 -29.55 -21.78 -18.73
CA GLY A 197 -30.59 -22.79 -18.92
C GLY A 197 -30.50 -23.20 -20.39
N ASN A 198 -30.95 -24.35 -20.86
CA ASN A 198 -31.63 -25.49 -20.26
C ASN A 198 -31.64 -26.57 -21.36
N GLY A 199 -31.70 -27.87 -21.01
CA GLY A 199 -32.16 -28.88 -21.97
C GLY A 199 -31.65 -30.30 -21.73
N GLY A 200 -32.52 -31.17 -21.20
CA GLY A 200 -32.33 -32.62 -21.22
C GLY A 200 -33.13 -33.33 -20.14
N MET A 201 -34.42 -33.59 -20.40
CA MET A 201 -35.39 -34.24 -19.53
C MET A 201 -35.07 -35.70 -19.20
N LEU A 202 -35.36 -36.13 -17.96
CA LEU A 202 -36.12 -37.36 -17.68
C LEU A 202 -36.62 -37.33 -16.23
N ALA A 203 -37.93 -37.45 -16.08
CA ALA A 203 -38.64 -37.51 -14.80
C ALA A 203 -38.96 -38.96 -14.44
N THR A 204 -38.89 -39.29 -13.15
CA THR A 204 -39.87 -40.20 -12.52
C THR A 204 -39.87 -39.98 -11.00
N HIS A 205 -41.09 -39.80 -10.49
CA HIS A 205 -41.49 -39.65 -9.09
C HIS A 205 -41.14 -40.89 -8.25
N ASN A 206 -40.83 -40.70 -6.96
CA ASN A 206 -41.64 -41.24 -5.86
C ASN A 206 -41.10 -40.81 -4.48
N ASP A 207 -42.05 -40.39 -3.65
CA ASP A 207 -41.93 -40.10 -2.22
C ASP A 207 -41.54 -41.34 -1.41
N THR A 208 -40.78 -41.16 -0.32
CA THR A 208 -41.16 -41.62 1.03
C THR A 208 -40.12 -41.20 2.07
N ASP A 209 -40.62 -40.54 3.13
CA ASP A 209 -39.98 -40.39 4.44
C ASP A 209 -39.57 -41.74 5.04
N TYR A 210 -38.41 -41.82 5.69
CA TYR A 210 -38.24 -42.56 6.96
C TYR A 210 -36.93 -42.13 7.66
N ASN A 211 -37.11 -41.57 8.86
CA ASN A 211 -36.18 -41.53 9.98
C ASN A 211 -35.58 -42.93 10.23
N ASP A 212 -34.28 -43.07 10.52
CA ASP A 212 -33.83 -43.55 11.84
C ASP A 212 -32.29 -43.53 12.01
N HIS A 213 -31.91 -43.41 13.28
CA HIS A 213 -30.60 -43.35 13.92
C HIS A 213 -29.52 -44.34 13.42
N THR A 214 -28.25 -43.91 13.42
CA THR A 214 -27.23 -44.53 14.30
C THR A 214 -25.95 -43.69 14.44
N GLU A 215 -25.61 -43.53 15.71
CA GLU A 215 -24.50 -42.83 16.32
C GLU A 215 -23.15 -43.59 16.27
N LEU A 216 -22.07 -42.80 16.45
CA LEU A 216 -20.83 -43.11 17.18
C LEU A 216 -19.85 -44.18 16.61
N HIS A 217 -18.59 -43.76 16.38
CA HIS A 217 -17.49 -44.17 17.26
C HIS A 217 -16.21 -43.35 17.08
N ARG A 218 -15.88 -42.63 18.15
CA ARG A 218 -14.58 -42.00 18.47
C ARG A 218 -13.55 -43.08 18.81
N LYS A 219 -12.33 -43.01 18.27
CA LYS A 219 -11.16 -43.76 18.79
C LYS A 219 -9.99 -42.80 19.08
N ARG A 220 -9.73 -42.59 20.38
CA ARG A 220 -8.42 -42.16 20.91
C ARG A 220 -7.48 -43.37 20.93
N ARG A 221 -6.18 -43.16 20.67
CA ARG A 221 -5.12 -44.10 21.03
C ARG A 221 -4.00 -43.37 21.80
N LYS A 222 -3.76 -43.95 22.98
CA LYS A 222 -2.62 -43.97 23.91
C LYS A 222 -1.69 -42.76 23.93
#